data_AF-A0A954SN19-F1
#
_entry.id   AF-A0A954SN19-F1
#
_cell.length_a   1.000
_cell.length_b   1.000
_cell.length_c   1.000
_cell.angle_alpha   90.00
_cell.angle_beta   90.00
_cell.angle_gamma   90.00
#
_symmetry.space_group_name_H-M   'P 1'
#
loop_
_entity.id
_entity.type
_entity.pdbx_description
1 polymer ?
#
loop_
_entity_poly.entity_id
_entity_poly.type
_entity_poly.pdbx_seq_one_letter_code
_entity_poly.pdbx_strand_id
1 'polypeptide(L)'
;MARGTIDRRQTFALEDGWLVRTVVKPDGSSYQHRCSLASYRAVAEYIDEHATDGVTTNSLWDCLPDIPCTQAAIALAFLKERGCVTARHRRYYPASNFLVEDALIEFHALDA
;
A
#
# COMPACT_ATOMS: atom_id res chain seq x y z
N MET A 1 -23.25 16.85 0.20
CA MET A 1 -23.55 15.41 0.32
C MET A 1 -22.34 14.71 0.91
N ALA A 2 -22.39 14.34 2.18
CA ALA A 2 -21.29 13.61 2.82
C ALA A 2 -21.23 12.19 2.24
N ARG A 3 -20.16 11.84 1.52
CA ARG A 3 -19.83 10.44 1.27
C ARG A 3 -19.56 9.82 2.64
N GLY A 4 -20.51 9.03 3.14
CA GLY A 4 -20.29 8.21 4.32
C GLY A 4 -19.05 7.35 4.08
N THR A 5 -17.95 7.70 4.73
CA THR A 5 -16.77 6.84 4.78
C THR A 5 -17.23 5.61 5.53
N ILE A 6 -17.56 4.54 4.80
CA ILE A 6 -17.76 3.24 5.41
C ILE A 6 -16.46 2.94 6.14
N ASP A 7 -16.51 2.95 7.47
CA ASP A 7 -15.38 2.63 8.33
C ASP A 7 -15.06 1.14 8.15
N ARG A 8 -14.20 0.86 7.16
CA ARG A 8 -13.71 -0.48 6.89
C ARG A 8 -12.50 -0.67 7.77
N ARG A 9 -12.67 -1.46 8.84
CA ARG A 9 -11.54 -1.95 9.62
C ARG A 9 -10.69 -2.84 8.71
N GLN A 10 -9.43 -2.47 8.56
CA GLN A 10 -8.43 -3.26 7.84
C GLN A 10 -7.28 -3.58 8.77
N THR A 11 -6.67 -4.74 8.57
CA THR A 11 -5.45 -5.17 9.27
C THR A 11 -4.45 -5.71 8.26
N PHE A 12 -3.19 -5.64 8.65
CA PHE A 12 -2.07 -6.17 7.88
C PHE A 12 -1.31 -7.18 8.74
N ALA A 13 -0.84 -8.25 8.11
CA ALA A 13 -0.02 -9.29 8.73
C ALA A 13 0.99 -9.80 7.71
N LEU A 14 2.06 -10.42 8.19
CA LEU A 14 2.98 -11.18 7.36
C LEU A 14 2.68 -12.68 7.53
N GLU A 15 2.33 -13.36 6.44
CA GLU A 15 2.06 -14.81 6.43
C GLU A 15 2.91 -15.45 5.34
N ASP A 16 3.80 -16.38 5.70
CA ASP A 16 4.71 -17.08 4.76
C ASP A 16 5.49 -16.13 3.84
N GLY A 17 5.89 -14.96 4.34
CA GLY A 17 6.59 -13.93 3.56
C GLY A 17 5.69 -13.08 2.64
N TRP A 18 4.37 -13.21 2.76
CA TRP A 18 3.39 -12.39 2.04
C TRP A 18 2.75 -11.36 2.95
N LEU A 19 2.67 -10.11 2.48
CA LEU A 19 1.88 -9.08 3.12
C LEU A 19 0.39 -9.37 2.88
N VAL A 20 -0.32 -9.77 3.94
CA VAL A 20 -1.74 -10.09 3.90
C VAL A 20 -2.54 -8.91 4.41
N ARG A 21 -3.47 -8.43 3.59
CA ARG A 21 -4.45 -7.42 3.97
C ARG A 21 -5.80 -8.08 4.20
N THR A 22 -6.30 -7.99 5.43
CA THR A 22 -7.66 -8.40 5.78
C THR A 22 -8.56 -7.16 5.86
N VAL A 23 -9.74 -7.22 5.23
CA VAL A 23 -10.73 -6.14 5.31
C VAL A 23 -12.02 -6.71 5.88
N VAL A 24 -12.51 -6.10 6.97
CA VAL A 24 -13.80 -6.41 7.57
C VAL A 24 -14.83 -5.39 7.10
N LYS A 25 -15.95 -5.88 6.56
CA LYS A 25 -17.07 -5.05 6.11
C LYS A 25 -18.06 -4.81 7.26
N PRO A 26 -18.96 -3.81 7.15
CA PRO A 26 -19.97 -3.54 8.17
C PRO A 26 -20.92 -4.71 8.47
N ASP A 27 -21.11 -5.62 7.50
CA ASP A 27 -21.93 -6.83 7.65
C ASP A 27 -21.20 -7.97 8.38
N GLY A 28 -19.98 -7.73 8.88
CA GLY A 28 -19.15 -8.72 9.55
C GLY A 28 -18.39 -9.66 8.60
N SER A 29 -18.70 -9.66 7.29
CA SER A 29 -17.94 -10.45 6.33
C SER A 29 -16.54 -9.88 6.15
N SER A 30 -15.55 -10.77 5.97
CA SER A 30 -14.17 -10.38 5.70
C SER A 30 -13.67 -10.98 4.39
N TYR A 31 -12.68 -10.32 3.80
CA TYR A 31 -11.91 -10.86 2.69
C TYR A 31 -10.43 -10.55 2.86
N GLN A 32 -9.61 -11.38 2.24
CA GLN A 32 -8.16 -11.25 2.25
C GLN A 32 -7.61 -11.11 0.83
N HIS A 33 -6.59 -10.29 0.70
CA HIS A 33 -5.70 -10.31 -0.45
C HIS A 33 -4.26 -10.28 0.04
N ARG A 34 -3.34 -10.74 -0.82
CA ARG A 34 -1.92 -10.87 -0.51
C ARG A 34 -1.08 -10.09 -1.50
N CYS A 35 0.04 -9.55 -1.03
CA CYS A 35 1.06 -8.87 -1.82
C CYS A 35 2.42 -9.51 -1.54
N SER A 36 3.15 -9.84 -2.59
CA SER A 36 4.52 -10.35 -2.46
C SER A 36 5.46 -9.23 -2.02
N LEU A 37 6.57 -9.58 -1.35
CA LEU A 37 7.62 -8.60 -1.03
C LEU A 37 8.15 -7.91 -2.29
N ALA A 38 8.32 -8.64 -3.39
CA ALA A 38 8.80 -8.08 -4.66
C ALA A 38 7.84 -7.00 -5.21
N SER A 39 6.54 -7.30 -5.25
CA SER A 39 5.54 -6.32 -5.68
C SER A 39 5.42 -5.14 -4.74
N TYR A 40 5.49 -5.39 -3.42
CA TYR A 40 5.49 -4.33 -2.42
C TYR A 40 6.66 -3.37 -2.59
N ARG A 41 7.87 -3.91 -2.74
CA ARG A 41 9.11 -3.17 -2.96
C ARG A 41 9.07 -2.36 -4.25
N ALA A 42 8.66 -2.96 -5.36
CA ALA A 42 8.59 -2.27 -6.65
C ALA A 42 7.62 -1.08 -6.63
N VAL A 43 6.52 -1.16 -5.88
CA VAL A 43 5.62 -0.02 -5.68
C VAL A 43 6.29 1.09 -4.87
N ALA A 44 7.04 0.75 -3.82
CA ALA A 44 7.78 1.73 -3.02
C ALA A 44 8.87 2.43 -3.86
N GLU A 45 9.67 1.66 -4.61
CA GLU A 45 10.70 2.17 -5.53
C GLU A 45 10.10 3.11 -6.58
N TYR A 46 8.98 2.73 -7.20
CA TYR A 46 8.31 3.59 -8.18
C TYR A 46 7.82 4.92 -7.57
N ILE A 47 7.29 4.91 -6.35
CA ILE A 47 6.87 6.14 -5.67
C ILE A 47 8.07 7.02 -5.33
N ASP A 48 9.19 6.42 -4.93
CA ASP A 48 10.43 7.11 -4.59
C ASP A 48 11.05 7.79 -5.82
N GLU A 49 11.13 7.07 -6.94
CA GLU A 49 11.62 7.60 -8.23
C GLU A 49 10.79 8.79 -8.74
N HIS A 50 9.51 8.85 -8.36
CA HIS A 50 8.57 9.90 -8.77
C HIS A 50 8.22 10.85 -7.63
N ALA A 51 9.09 10.98 -6.62
CA ALA A 51 8.84 11.76 -5.40
C ALA A 51 8.42 13.21 -5.65
N THR A 52 8.93 13.84 -6.71
CA THR A 52 8.66 15.26 -7.02
C THR A 52 7.24 15.48 -7.53
N ASP A 53 6.78 14.66 -8.47
CA ASP A 53 5.46 14.81 -9.09
C ASP A 53 4.36 14.09 -8.32
N GLY A 54 4.73 13.06 -7.57
CA GLY A 54 3.83 12.17 -6.85
C GLY A 54 3.09 11.22 -7.79
N VAL A 55 2.70 10.08 -7.23
CA VAL A 55 2.17 8.94 -7.97
C VAL A 55 0.66 8.83 -7.80
N THR A 56 -0.06 8.43 -8.86
CA THR A 56 -1.48 8.08 -8.77
C THR A 56 -1.66 6.56 -8.75
N THR A 57 -2.81 6.08 -8.30
CA THR A 57 -3.12 4.64 -8.40
C THR A 57 -3.16 4.16 -9.86
N ASN A 58 -3.63 4.99 -10.79
CA ASN A 58 -3.66 4.65 -12.21
C ASN A 58 -2.23 4.51 -12.77
N SER A 59 -1.34 5.45 -12.45
CA SER A 59 0.06 5.37 -12.91
C SER A 59 0.79 4.15 -12.34
N LEU A 60 0.46 3.69 -11.13
CA LEU A 60 0.98 2.40 -10.64
C LEU A 60 0.54 1.23 -11.53
N TRP A 61 -0.73 1.20 -11.95
CA TRP A 61 -1.23 0.13 -12.81
C TRP A 61 -0.69 0.22 -14.24
N ASP A 62 -0.56 1.43 -14.78
CA ASP A 62 -0.10 1.67 -16.14
C ASP A 62 1.41 1.46 -16.28
N CYS A 63 2.19 1.82 -15.25
CA CYS A 63 3.66 1.80 -15.29
C CYS A 63 4.30 0.57 -14.64
N LEU A 64 3.54 -0.22 -13.86
CA LEU A 64 4.01 -1.49 -13.30
C LEU A 64 3.16 -2.66 -13.85
N PRO A 65 3.22 -2.93 -15.17
CA PRO A 65 2.31 -3.88 -15.83
C PRO A 65 2.47 -5.33 -15.34
N ASP A 66 3.64 -5.68 -14.80
CA ASP A 66 3.92 -7.01 -14.25
C ASP A 66 3.42 -7.18 -12.81
N ILE A 67 2.89 -6.11 -12.19
CA ILE A 67 2.34 -6.15 -10.83
C ILE A 67 0.81 -6.19 -10.92
N PRO A 68 0.16 -7.23 -10.37
CA PRO A 68 -1.30 -7.27 -10.32
C PRO A 68 -1.86 -6.04 -9.59
N CYS A 69 -2.89 -5.41 -10.15
CA CYS A 69 -3.49 -4.18 -9.60
C CYS A 69 -3.89 -4.31 -8.13
N THR A 70 -4.33 -5.50 -7.72
CA THR A 70 -4.67 -5.83 -6.32
C THR A 70 -3.44 -5.77 -5.41
N GLN A 71 -2.28 -6.27 -5.86
CA GLN A 71 -1.03 -6.20 -5.08
C GLN A 71 -0.55 -4.76 -4.96
N ALA A 72 -0.60 -3.99 -6.05
CA ALA A 72 -0.28 -2.56 -6.01
C ALA A 72 -1.18 -1.79 -5.04
N ALA A 73 -2.49 -2.11 -5.01
CA ALA A 73 -3.43 -1.52 -4.08
C ALA A 73 -3.15 -1.90 -2.60
N ILE A 74 -2.75 -3.14 -2.33
CA ILE A 74 -2.35 -3.58 -0.97
C ILE A 74 -1.09 -2.85 -0.53
N ALA A 75 -0.07 -2.82 -1.38
CA ALA A 75 1.19 -2.16 -1.09
C ALA A 75 0.97 -0.69 -0.72
N LEU A 76 0.22 0.02 -1.56
CA LEU A 76 -0.13 1.42 -1.34
C LEU A 76 -0.98 1.62 -0.06
N ALA A 77 -1.91 0.71 0.23
CA ALA A 77 -2.71 0.78 1.45
C ALA A 77 -1.87 0.59 2.71
N PHE A 78 -0.89 -0.31 2.67
CA PHE A 78 0.03 -0.55 3.78
C PHE A 78 1.01 0.60 3.97
N LEU A 79 1.66 1.09 2.90
CA LEU A 79 2.52 2.28 2.95
C LEU A 79 1.79 3.49 3.56
N LYS A 80 0.50 3.65 3.23
CA LYS A 80 -0.32 4.73 3.79
C LYS A 80 -0.62 4.52 5.28
N GLU A 81 -0.94 3.28 5.67
CA GLU A 81 -1.28 2.95 7.06
C GLU A 81 -0.07 3.13 7.99
N ARG A 82 1.12 2.77 7.52
CA ARG A 82 2.39 2.93 8.22
C ARG A 82 2.97 4.34 8.16
N GLY A 83 2.36 5.24 7.39
CA GLY A 83 2.82 6.62 7.27
C GLY A 83 4.03 6.81 6.37
N CYS A 84 4.47 5.80 5.61
CA CYS A 84 5.54 5.90 4.64
C CYS A 84 5.19 6.85 3.48
N VAL A 85 3.90 7.02 3.17
CA VAL A 85 3.43 7.95 2.13
C VAL A 85 2.34 8.89 2.63
N THR A 86 2.34 10.10 2.07
CA THR A 86 1.27 11.08 2.28
C THR A 86 0.45 11.26 1.00
N ALA A 87 -0.86 11.47 1.15
CA ALA A 87 -1.77 11.68 0.02
C ALA A 87 -2.17 13.16 -0.12
N ARG A 88 -1.95 13.74 -1.30
CA ARG A 88 -2.37 15.11 -1.65
C ARG A 88 -3.04 15.12 -3.01
N HIS A 89 -4.26 15.66 -3.13
CA HIS A 89 -5.00 15.76 -4.40
C HIS A 89 -4.97 14.48 -5.27
N ARG A 90 -5.15 13.31 -4.65
CA ARG A 90 -5.14 11.96 -5.26
C ARG A 90 -3.76 11.43 -5.72
N ARG A 91 -2.70 12.11 -5.34
CA ARG A 91 -1.31 11.66 -5.53
C ARG A 91 -0.70 11.24 -4.20
N TYR A 92 0.23 10.31 -4.27
CA TYR A 92 0.99 9.76 -3.16
C TYR A 92 2.44 10.22 -3.27
N TYR A 93 2.97 10.71 -2.17
CA TYR A 93 4.32 11.25 -2.05
C TYR A 93 5.03 10.52 -0.91
N PRO A 94 6.34 10.25 -1.03
CA PRO A 94 7.16 9.83 0.10
C PRO A 94 6.96 10.74 1.32
N ALA A 95 6.90 10.16 2.51
CA ALA A 95 6.92 10.91 3.76
C ALA A 95 8.34 11.24 4.24
N SER A 96 9.35 10.59 3.67
CA SER A 96 10.78 10.77 3.94
C SER A 96 11.58 10.70 2.63
N ASN A 97 12.90 10.92 2.71
CA ASN A 97 13.82 10.73 1.58
C ASN A 97 14.33 9.28 1.44
N PHE A 98 13.82 8.36 2.26
CA PHE A 98 14.27 6.96 2.35
C PHE A 98 13.05 6.04 2.30
N LEU A 99 12.15 6.28 1.34
CA LEU A 99 10.86 5.59 1.29
C LEU A 99 11.04 4.08 1.19
N VAL A 100 11.99 3.61 0.39
CA VAL A 100 12.19 2.18 0.15
C VAL A 100 12.66 1.50 1.43
N GLU A 101 13.60 2.11 2.15
CA GLU A 101 14.10 1.62 3.44
C GLU A 101 13.01 1.61 4.50
N ASP A 102 12.28 2.71 4.66
CA ASP A 102 11.16 2.82 5.59
C ASP A 102 10.10 1.76 5.30
N ALA A 103 9.77 1.55 4.01
CA ALA A 103 8.82 0.53 3.58
C ALA A 103 9.27 -0.88 3.98
N LEU A 104 10.54 -1.24 3.73
CA LEU A 104 11.07 -2.55 4.09
C LEU A 104 11.14 -2.76 5.60
N ILE A 105 11.51 -1.73 6.37
CA ILE A 105 11.48 -1.77 7.84
C ILE A 105 10.06 -2.09 8.32
N GLU A 106 9.05 -1.38 7.83
CA GLU A 106 7.66 -1.56 8.23
C GLU A 106 7.08 -2.91 7.78
N PHE A 107 7.52 -3.43 6.63
CA PHE A 107 7.18 -4.78 6.18
C PHE A 107 7.73 -5.84 7.14
N HIS A 108 9.02 -5.74 7.48
CA HIS A 108 9.67 -6.71 8.37
C HIS A 108 9.25 -6.56 9.84
N ALA A 109 8.77 -5.38 10.25
CA ALA A 109 8.18 -5.18 11.57
C ALA A 109 6.89 -6.01 11.81
N LEU A 110 6.26 -6.54 10.75
CA LEU A 110 5.12 -7.46 10.87
C LEU A 110 5.54 -8.90 11.22
N ASP A 111 6.83 -9.24 11.13
CA ASP A 111 7.37 -10.58 11.46
C ASP A 111 7.71 -10.72 12.96
N ALA A 112 7.47 -9.67 13.75
CA ALA A 112 7.84 -9.56 15.16
C ALA A 112 6.74 -9.99 16.15
#